data_AF-A0A836EY60-F1
#
_entry.id   AF-A0A836EY60-F1
#
_cell.length_a   1.000
_cell.length_b   1.000
_cell.length_c   1.000
_cell.angle_alpha   90.00
_cell.angle_beta   90.00
_cell.angle_gamma   90.00
#
_symmetry.space_group_name_H-M   'P 1'
#
loop_
_entity.id
_entity.type
_entity.pdbx_description
1 polymer ?
#
loop_
_entity_poly.entity_id
_entity_poly.type
_entity_poly.pdbx_seq_one_letter_code
_entity_poly.pdbx_strand_id
1 'polypeptide(L)'
;MFIKPFKVKTNYQLKGTERKKLCEEVLAAYPSLSDEEIQSLLPKKEAISIMKIATYSGHVGKVYCVAKIPMFFQLDSHDTLLFPTIYTLWHHPYLLNTFTTHTPVISKLVGGADLMLPGLILKGPVTLYSFGKLPKGTPVSINTEENKAAVAVGITALSSEDMYMAAGHGKCVEIFHVIGDMLCQLGKPPLRPDLGSPNVDSSTNTLENIESINQEAIVDETEILSVKLDELNTDEDSSDVVKDKVISKEYIEEDVETEDVQISNIIEPEAVDPVQEMDALLEYCFLKACKTTVKSSDLPMLSSNFFKNHLLAVCPPGKNVDVKKSRYKKLSIFLAEMKAKGIINTSITKGVETLLSIKFDHPLVKKLVVTEEPVVAEPVVSNSAVVSECYRVTADVLPVLSKFGYEKGDVMKRADIRKCFTEYVKAEDLQNGKTLKLNPQLAGIMRTKAHQETVTMEDGINKFIGRMTHMHEVTLAGNTLLHTGKLEPIDMRVTVRSGGKKVTLVNNLETFGINPKEFSKECQSIGASATITDDPGKKTPSVLVQGNQILYVYKLLTEKYQIKKNYIRGLEFAPKKKK
;
A
#
# COMPACT_ATOMS: atom_id res chain seq x y z
N MET A 1 7.51 12.14 -20.13
CA MET A 1 6.40 12.44 -21.08
C MET A 1 5.01 12.29 -20.46
N PHE A 2 4.62 11.12 -19.92
CA PHE A 2 3.22 10.81 -19.55
C PHE A 2 2.71 11.37 -18.20
N ILE A 3 3.25 12.49 -17.72
CA ILE A 3 2.94 13.04 -16.38
C ILE A 3 1.62 13.81 -16.35
N LYS A 4 1.20 14.39 -17.48
CA LYS A 4 -0.12 15.03 -17.64
C LYS A 4 -1.11 14.03 -18.27
N PRO A 5 -2.42 14.13 -17.97
CA PRO A 5 -3.43 13.26 -18.58
C PRO A 5 -3.35 13.27 -20.11
N PHE A 6 -3.15 12.10 -20.72
CA PHE A 6 -3.22 11.91 -22.17
C PHE A 6 -4.63 11.51 -22.61
N LYS A 7 -4.99 11.84 -23.85
CA LYS A 7 -6.28 11.49 -24.44
C LYS A 7 -6.14 10.22 -25.27
N VAL A 8 -6.94 9.20 -24.97
CA VAL A 8 -7.05 8.00 -25.81
C VAL A 8 -7.91 8.35 -27.03
N LYS A 9 -7.33 8.28 -28.23
CA LYS A 9 -8.02 8.50 -29.52
C LYS A 9 -8.81 7.27 -29.96
N THR A 10 -8.17 6.10 -29.93
CA THR A 10 -8.81 4.81 -30.20
C THR A 10 -8.21 3.72 -29.31
N ASN A 11 -9.00 2.69 -29.00
CA ASN A 11 -8.55 1.47 -28.33
C ASN A 11 -9.18 0.27 -29.07
N TYR A 12 -8.38 -0.70 -29.49
CA TYR A 12 -8.85 -1.91 -30.16
C TYR A 12 -7.95 -3.11 -29.84
N GLN A 13 -8.54 -4.31 -29.86
CA GLN A 13 -7.81 -5.56 -29.67
C GLN A 13 -7.07 -5.95 -30.96
N LEU A 14 -5.81 -6.36 -30.82
CA LEU A 14 -4.96 -6.84 -31.91
C LEU A 14 -5.50 -8.14 -32.52
N LYS A 15 -5.54 -8.20 -33.86
CA LYS A 15 -5.81 -9.44 -34.60
C LYS A 15 -4.56 -10.33 -34.66
N GLY A 16 -4.76 -11.63 -34.87
CA GLY A 16 -3.65 -12.61 -34.87
C GLY A 16 -2.53 -12.34 -35.88
N THR A 17 -2.81 -11.64 -36.98
CA THR A 17 -1.80 -11.21 -37.97
C THR A 17 -1.00 -10.00 -37.49
N GLU A 18 -1.68 -8.96 -37.01
CA GLU A 18 -1.06 -7.75 -36.43
C GLU A 18 -0.23 -8.10 -35.19
N ARG A 19 -0.68 -9.09 -34.41
CA ARG A 19 0.06 -9.65 -33.27
C ARG A 19 1.40 -10.25 -33.66
N LYS A 20 1.46 -11.01 -34.76
CA LYS A 20 2.73 -11.59 -35.24
C LYS A 20 3.72 -10.48 -35.61
N LYS A 21 3.26 -9.46 -36.34
CA LYS A 21 4.06 -8.27 -36.66
C LYS A 21 4.61 -7.59 -35.42
N LEU A 22 3.83 -7.43 -34.35
CA LEU A 22 4.34 -6.88 -33.10
C LEU A 22 5.44 -7.74 -32.47
N CYS A 23 5.34 -9.07 -32.52
CA CYS A 23 6.42 -9.96 -32.06
C CYS A 23 7.68 -9.84 -32.94
N GLU A 24 7.50 -9.76 -34.27
CA GLU A 24 8.58 -9.53 -35.25
C GLU A 24 9.25 -8.16 -35.05
N GLU A 25 8.48 -7.11 -34.77
CA GLU A 25 8.95 -5.75 -34.42
C GLU A 25 9.71 -5.73 -33.08
N VAL A 26 9.25 -6.48 -32.06
CA VAL A 26 9.97 -6.62 -30.77
C VAL A 26 11.29 -7.38 -30.95
N LEU A 27 11.31 -8.48 -31.70
CA LEU A 27 12.55 -9.23 -32.01
C LEU A 27 13.56 -8.38 -32.78
N ALA A 28 13.10 -7.60 -33.75
CA ALA A 28 13.96 -6.71 -34.54
C ALA A 28 14.52 -5.53 -33.72
N ALA A 29 13.76 -5.02 -32.74
CA ALA A 29 14.21 -3.97 -31.84
C ALA A 29 15.11 -4.49 -30.70
N TYR A 30 14.87 -5.73 -30.23
CA TYR A 30 15.55 -6.32 -29.07
C TYR A 30 16.00 -7.77 -29.34
N PRO A 31 17.12 -7.97 -30.07
CA PRO A 31 17.66 -9.31 -30.38
C PRO A 31 18.15 -10.12 -29.17
N SER A 32 18.14 -9.53 -27.96
CA SER A 32 18.47 -10.19 -26.71
C SER A 32 17.30 -10.99 -26.11
N LEU A 33 16.07 -10.83 -26.63
CA LEU A 33 14.90 -11.57 -26.17
C LEU A 33 14.71 -12.87 -26.98
N SER A 34 14.48 -13.98 -26.28
CA SER A 34 14.09 -15.25 -26.87
C SER A 34 12.59 -15.33 -27.22
N ASP A 35 12.23 -16.25 -28.12
CA ASP A 35 10.83 -16.56 -28.46
C ASP A 35 9.99 -17.02 -27.24
N GLU A 36 10.64 -17.54 -26.19
CA GLU A 36 9.95 -17.96 -24.96
C GLU A 36 9.65 -16.77 -24.05
N GLU A 37 10.60 -15.85 -23.88
CA GLU A 37 10.42 -14.61 -23.11
C GLU A 37 9.37 -13.69 -23.77
N ILE A 38 9.36 -13.60 -25.11
CA ILE A 38 8.31 -12.86 -25.83
C ILE A 38 6.94 -13.55 -25.66
N GLN A 39 6.88 -14.86 -25.49
CA GLN A 39 5.64 -15.56 -25.13
C GLN A 39 5.23 -15.38 -23.66
N SER A 40 6.16 -15.04 -22.77
CA SER A 40 5.87 -14.60 -21.39
C SER A 40 5.33 -13.16 -21.37
N LEU A 41 6.00 -12.24 -22.07
CA LEU A 41 5.60 -10.83 -22.17
C LEU A 41 4.32 -10.61 -22.98
N LEU A 42 4.10 -11.40 -24.03
CA LEU A 42 2.94 -11.33 -24.93
C LEU A 42 2.25 -12.72 -25.04
N PRO A 43 1.52 -13.20 -24.01
CA PRO A 43 1.00 -14.58 -23.95
C PRO A 43 -0.05 -14.90 -25.00
N LYS A 44 0.15 -15.97 -25.79
CA LYS A 44 -0.70 -16.34 -26.95
C LYS A 44 -2.20 -16.51 -26.61
N LYS A 45 -2.54 -16.79 -25.35
CA LYS A 45 -3.90 -16.94 -24.83
C LYS A 45 -4.58 -15.60 -24.45
N GLU A 46 -3.80 -14.53 -24.26
CA GLU A 46 -4.32 -13.25 -23.75
C GLU A 46 -4.60 -12.22 -24.84
N ALA A 47 -5.54 -11.33 -24.52
CA ALA A 47 -5.95 -10.21 -25.35
C ALA A 47 -4.96 -9.04 -25.22
N ILE A 48 -4.24 -8.77 -26.31
CA ILE A 48 -3.41 -7.56 -26.44
C ILE A 48 -4.26 -6.45 -27.09
N SER A 49 -4.21 -5.24 -26.54
CA SER A 49 -4.91 -4.06 -27.08
C SER A 49 -3.94 -2.94 -27.46
N ILE A 50 -4.14 -2.34 -28.64
CA ILE A 50 -3.50 -1.08 -29.02
C ILE A 50 -4.37 0.09 -28.56
N MET A 51 -3.78 0.96 -27.75
CA MET A 51 -4.32 2.28 -27.41
C MET A 51 -3.57 3.34 -28.21
N LYS A 52 -4.22 3.96 -29.20
CA LYS A 52 -3.67 5.17 -29.85
C LYS A 52 -3.96 6.36 -28.94
N ILE A 53 -2.91 7.04 -28.49
CA ILE A 53 -2.98 8.12 -27.52
C ILE A 53 -2.46 9.45 -28.10
N ALA A 54 -2.88 10.56 -27.50
CA ALA A 54 -2.32 11.88 -27.73
C ALA A 54 -1.94 12.50 -26.38
N THR A 55 -0.67 12.85 -26.22
CA THR A 55 -0.13 13.45 -24.99
C THR A 55 -0.54 14.92 -24.87
N TYR A 56 -0.36 15.50 -23.68
CA TYR A 56 -0.65 16.93 -23.45
C TYR A 56 0.16 17.85 -24.37
N SER A 57 1.40 17.48 -24.71
CA SER A 57 2.26 18.22 -25.64
C SER A 57 1.89 18.03 -27.12
N GLY A 58 0.81 17.32 -27.44
CA GLY A 58 0.30 17.14 -28.81
C GLY A 58 0.90 15.97 -29.57
N HIS A 59 1.97 15.34 -29.07
CA HIS A 59 2.56 14.15 -29.67
C HIS A 59 1.56 12.99 -29.63
N VAL A 60 1.52 12.23 -30.72
CA VAL A 60 0.69 11.02 -30.85
C VAL A 60 1.58 9.80 -30.67
N GLY A 61 0.98 8.68 -30.24
CA GLY A 61 1.68 7.42 -30.08
C GLY A 61 0.73 6.23 -29.95
N LYS A 62 1.33 5.04 -29.91
CA LYS A 62 0.67 3.73 -29.79
C LYS A 62 1.16 3.10 -28.48
N VAL A 63 0.26 2.64 -27.60
CA VAL A 63 0.60 1.84 -26.42
C VAL A 63 0.04 0.44 -26.60
N TYR A 64 0.87 -0.57 -26.38
CA TYR A 64 0.55 -1.98 -26.49
C TYR A 64 0.36 -2.54 -25.09
N CYS A 65 -0.90 -2.86 -24.74
CA CYS A 65 -1.26 -3.35 -23.41
C CYS A 65 -1.67 -4.83 -23.45
N VAL A 66 -1.17 -5.62 -22.50
CA VAL A 66 -1.52 -7.02 -22.25
C VAL A 66 -2.33 -7.08 -20.96
N ALA A 67 -3.50 -7.72 -20.95
CA ALA A 67 -4.42 -7.75 -19.80
C ALA A 67 -4.76 -6.36 -19.18
N LYS A 68 -4.59 -5.27 -19.95
CA LYS A 68 -4.66 -3.83 -19.57
C LYS A 68 -3.41 -3.23 -18.88
N ILE A 69 -2.34 -4.00 -18.69
CA ILE A 69 -1.02 -3.51 -18.27
C ILE A 69 -0.26 -3.07 -19.53
N PRO A 70 0.33 -1.85 -19.59
CA PRO A 70 1.08 -1.40 -20.76
C PRO A 70 2.49 -2.04 -20.79
N MET A 71 2.84 -2.74 -21.86
CA MET A 71 4.12 -3.46 -21.98
C MET A 71 5.11 -2.73 -22.91
N PHE A 72 4.62 -2.15 -24.00
CA PHE A 72 5.43 -1.36 -24.93
C PHE A 72 4.70 -0.09 -25.38
N PHE A 73 5.44 0.92 -25.80
CA PHE A 73 4.90 2.12 -26.44
C PHE A 73 5.78 2.59 -27.59
N GLN A 74 5.16 3.19 -28.61
CA GLN A 74 5.80 3.78 -29.78
C GLN A 74 5.29 5.22 -29.90
N LEU A 75 6.16 6.15 -30.26
CA LEU A 75 5.84 7.57 -30.37
C LEU A 75 6.00 8.00 -31.83
N ASP A 76 5.03 8.72 -32.38
CA ASP A 76 5.07 9.16 -33.79
C ASP A 76 6.26 10.12 -34.07
N SER A 77 6.88 10.69 -33.03
CA SER A 77 8.12 11.48 -33.11
C SER A 77 9.40 10.64 -33.24
N HIS A 78 9.32 9.34 -32.93
CA HIS A 78 10.39 8.35 -33.03
C HIS A 78 9.78 7.07 -33.64
N ASP A 79 9.08 7.18 -34.76
CA ASP A 79 8.17 6.13 -35.28
C ASP A 79 8.90 4.81 -35.66
N THR A 80 10.24 4.79 -35.67
CA THR A 80 11.09 3.60 -35.83
C THR A 80 11.43 2.88 -34.51
N LEU A 81 11.21 3.49 -33.34
CA LEU A 81 11.62 2.95 -32.04
C LEU A 81 10.42 2.51 -31.19
N LEU A 82 10.41 1.22 -30.84
CA LEU A 82 9.48 0.62 -29.89
C LEU A 82 10.13 0.59 -28.50
N PHE A 83 9.55 1.30 -27.53
CA PHE A 83 10.07 1.42 -26.17
C PHE A 83 9.38 0.42 -25.23
N PRO A 84 10.10 -0.33 -24.38
CA PRO A 84 9.51 -1.07 -23.28
C PRO A 84 9.00 -0.09 -22.20
N THR A 85 7.94 -0.48 -21.48
CA THR A 85 7.56 0.20 -20.24
C THR A 85 8.45 -0.24 -19.07
N ILE A 86 8.34 0.44 -17.92
CA ILE A 86 9.01 -0.03 -16.70
C ILE A 86 8.60 -1.46 -16.33
N TYR A 87 7.36 -1.86 -16.63
CA TYR A 87 6.87 -3.22 -16.34
C TYR A 87 7.58 -4.30 -17.16
N THR A 88 7.82 -4.07 -18.45
CA THR A 88 8.64 -4.98 -19.28
C THR A 88 10.09 -5.04 -18.77
N LEU A 89 10.65 -3.91 -18.32
CA LEU A 89 11.98 -3.85 -17.71
C LEU A 89 12.07 -4.44 -16.29
N TRP A 90 10.93 -4.66 -15.62
CA TRP A 90 10.89 -5.40 -14.35
C TRP A 90 10.91 -6.92 -14.56
N HIS A 91 10.44 -7.39 -15.72
CA HIS A 91 10.60 -8.78 -16.14
C HIS A 91 11.98 -9.04 -16.76
N HIS A 92 12.50 -8.13 -17.59
CA HIS A 92 13.81 -8.25 -18.23
C HIS A 92 14.65 -6.97 -18.00
N PRO A 93 15.36 -6.86 -16.86
CA PRO A 93 16.15 -5.65 -16.52
C PRO A 93 17.27 -5.36 -17.52
N TYR A 94 17.88 -6.41 -18.08
CA TYR A 94 19.00 -6.35 -19.02
C TYR A 94 18.58 -6.05 -20.47
N LEU A 95 17.31 -5.74 -20.73
CA LEU A 95 16.78 -5.41 -22.07
C LEU A 95 17.33 -4.09 -22.62
N LEU A 96 17.72 -3.15 -21.75
CA LEU A 96 18.30 -1.85 -22.10
C LEU A 96 19.55 -1.57 -21.27
N ASN A 97 20.49 -0.80 -21.85
CA ASN A 97 21.58 -0.22 -21.08
C ASN A 97 20.99 0.64 -19.96
N THR A 98 21.41 0.35 -18.72
CA THR A 98 20.82 0.92 -17.51
C THR A 98 21.77 1.92 -16.86
N PHE A 99 21.26 3.11 -16.56
CA PHE A 99 21.95 4.14 -15.79
C PHE A 99 21.46 4.17 -14.33
N THR A 100 22.37 4.21 -13.37
CA THR A 100 22.02 4.31 -11.94
C THR A 100 21.98 5.77 -11.50
N THR A 101 20.97 6.15 -10.72
CA THR A 101 20.80 7.50 -10.16
C THR A 101 20.51 7.46 -8.66
N HIS A 102 20.80 8.57 -7.97
CA HIS A 102 20.53 8.70 -6.54
C HIS A 102 19.03 8.82 -6.24
N THR A 103 18.56 8.22 -5.15
CA THR A 103 17.13 8.19 -4.77
C THR A 103 16.44 9.57 -4.70
N PRO A 104 17.08 10.67 -4.23
CA PRO A 104 16.47 12.00 -4.28
C PRO A 104 16.14 12.51 -5.69
N VAL A 105 16.83 12.04 -6.73
CA VAL A 105 16.61 12.47 -8.13
C VAL A 105 15.25 12.00 -8.65
N ILE A 106 14.75 10.84 -8.18
CA ILE A 106 13.44 10.27 -8.57
C ILE A 106 12.32 11.31 -8.44
N SER A 107 12.32 12.08 -7.35
CA SER A 107 11.31 13.13 -7.09
C SER A 107 11.22 14.17 -8.23
N LYS A 108 12.36 14.47 -8.87
CA LYS A 108 12.47 15.41 -9.99
C LYS A 108 12.07 14.74 -11.32
N LEU A 109 12.42 13.47 -11.52
CA LEU A 109 12.00 12.68 -12.69
C LEU A 109 10.47 12.51 -12.74
N VAL A 110 9.84 12.21 -11.59
CA VAL A 110 8.37 12.16 -11.45
C VAL A 110 7.73 13.54 -11.72
N GLY A 111 8.41 14.63 -11.33
CA GLY A 111 8.03 15.99 -11.68
C GLY A 111 8.21 16.36 -13.18
N GLY A 112 8.90 15.52 -13.96
CA GLY A 112 9.12 15.71 -15.38
C GLY A 112 10.40 16.46 -15.75
N ALA A 113 11.38 16.49 -14.85
CA ALA A 113 12.75 16.84 -15.20
C ALA A 113 13.41 15.68 -15.97
N ASP A 114 14.33 16.03 -16.86
CA ASP A 114 15.23 15.07 -17.51
C ASP A 114 16.38 14.67 -16.58
N LEU A 115 17.01 13.52 -16.84
CA LEU A 115 18.19 13.10 -16.09
C LEU A 115 19.40 13.93 -16.56
N MET A 116 19.98 14.69 -15.66
CA MET A 116 21.19 15.48 -15.89
C MET A 116 22.43 14.64 -15.51
N LEU A 117 23.57 14.90 -16.15
CA LEU A 117 24.83 14.19 -15.91
C LEU A 117 25.27 14.13 -14.43
N PRO A 118 25.12 15.18 -13.58
CA PRO A 118 25.45 15.09 -12.14
C PRO A 118 24.52 14.17 -11.33
N GLY A 119 23.45 13.65 -11.93
CA GLY A 119 22.55 12.68 -11.31
C GLY A 119 22.97 11.22 -11.55
N LEU A 120 24.02 10.97 -12.34
CA LEU A 120 24.52 9.61 -12.58
C LEU A 120 25.47 9.15 -11.47
N ILE A 121 25.31 7.89 -11.08
CA ILE A 121 26.28 7.14 -10.28
C ILE A 121 27.09 6.27 -11.24
N LEU A 122 28.42 6.38 -11.18
CA LEU A 122 29.34 5.62 -12.01
C LEU A 122 30.17 4.67 -11.14
N LYS A 123 30.29 3.41 -11.57
CA LYS A 123 31.16 2.40 -10.93
C LYS A 123 32.64 2.68 -11.25
N GLY A 124 33.21 3.70 -10.60
CA GLY A 124 34.63 4.07 -10.71
C GLY A 124 34.88 5.41 -11.42
N PRO A 125 36.15 5.72 -11.77
CA PRO A 125 36.52 7.00 -12.37
C PRO A 125 35.87 7.19 -13.76
N VAL A 126 35.64 8.45 -14.12
CA VAL A 126 35.02 8.79 -15.41
C VAL A 126 36.01 8.50 -16.55
N THR A 127 35.64 7.57 -17.42
CA THR A 127 36.38 7.19 -18.63
C THR A 127 35.48 7.29 -19.85
N LEU A 128 36.05 7.28 -21.05
CA LEU A 128 35.30 7.31 -22.31
C LEU A 128 34.31 6.12 -22.44
N TYR A 129 34.56 5.01 -21.72
CA TYR A 129 33.70 3.83 -21.75
C TYR A 129 32.67 3.77 -20.60
N SER A 130 32.72 4.68 -19.62
CA SER A 130 31.83 4.68 -18.45
C SER A 130 30.33 4.84 -18.78
N PHE A 131 30.00 5.26 -20.01
CA PHE A 131 28.61 5.42 -20.49
C PHE A 131 28.17 4.35 -21.52
N GLY A 132 28.99 3.30 -21.74
CA GLY A 132 28.60 2.11 -22.49
C GLY A 132 28.68 2.21 -24.01
N LYS A 133 29.41 3.17 -24.57
CA LYS A 133 29.60 3.39 -26.04
C LYS A 133 28.28 3.57 -26.81
N LEU A 134 27.29 4.17 -26.15
CA LEU A 134 26.00 4.50 -26.73
C LEU A 134 26.08 5.76 -27.61
N PRO A 135 25.53 5.74 -28.84
CA PRO A 135 25.28 6.95 -29.61
C PRO A 135 24.11 7.75 -29.00
N LYS A 136 23.88 8.94 -29.56
CA LYS A 136 22.74 9.80 -29.22
C LYS A 136 21.42 9.20 -29.75
N GLY A 137 20.37 9.23 -28.94
CA GLY A 137 19.03 8.74 -29.28
C GLY A 137 18.77 7.27 -28.94
N THR A 138 19.71 6.56 -28.33
CA THR A 138 19.53 5.16 -27.93
C THR A 138 18.56 5.05 -26.74
N PRO A 139 17.58 4.11 -26.77
CA PRO A 139 16.73 3.81 -25.63
C PRO A 139 17.54 3.32 -24.42
N VAL A 140 17.26 3.86 -23.23
CA VAL A 140 17.93 3.50 -21.98
C VAL A 140 16.96 3.45 -20.80
N SER A 141 17.26 2.57 -19.86
CA SER A 141 16.58 2.43 -18.57
C SER A 141 17.34 3.18 -17.47
N ILE A 142 16.64 3.58 -16.41
CA ILE A 142 17.23 4.22 -15.23
C ILE A 142 16.82 3.44 -13.98
N ASN A 143 17.77 3.04 -13.14
CA ASN A 143 17.54 2.39 -11.85
C ASN A 143 18.14 3.19 -10.68
N THR A 144 18.01 2.68 -9.45
CA THR A 144 18.44 3.38 -8.22
C THR A 144 19.55 2.62 -7.51
N GLU A 145 20.39 3.32 -6.77
CA GLU A 145 21.46 2.72 -5.94
C GLU A 145 20.96 1.59 -5.02
N GLU A 146 19.72 1.70 -4.55
CA GLU A 146 19.02 0.69 -3.73
C GLU A 146 18.59 -0.57 -4.50
N ASN A 147 18.17 -0.47 -5.77
CA ASN A 147 17.41 -1.54 -6.45
C ASN A 147 17.55 -1.47 -7.98
N LYS A 148 17.95 -2.61 -8.59
CA LYS A 148 18.12 -2.83 -10.04
C LYS A 148 16.85 -2.58 -10.87
N ALA A 149 15.64 -2.71 -10.31
CA ALA A 149 14.37 -2.53 -11.03
C ALA A 149 14.20 -1.09 -11.56
N ALA A 150 13.91 -0.95 -12.85
CA ALA A 150 13.84 0.34 -13.54
C ALA A 150 12.77 1.30 -12.97
N VAL A 151 13.15 2.57 -12.79
CA VAL A 151 12.31 3.67 -12.31
C VAL A 151 11.83 4.56 -13.46
N ALA A 152 12.64 4.71 -14.52
CA ALA A 152 12.30 5.50 -15.69
C ALA A 152 12.87 4.91 -16.99
N VAL A 153 12.32 5.34 -18.13
CA VAL A 153 12.73 4.98 -19.49
C VAL A 153 12.81 6.23 -20.35
N GLY A 154 13.86 6.35 -21.16
CA GLY A 154 14.12 7.51 -22.00
C GLY A 154 15.12 7.23 -23.13
N ILE A 155 15.66 8.31 -23.71
CA ILE A 155 16.71 8.23 -24.74
C ILE A 155 17.95 9.05 -24.36
N THR A 156 19.13 8.62 -24.79
CA THR A 156 20.38 9.38 -24.64
C THR A 156 20.29 10.73 -25.37
N ALA A 157 20.50 11.83 -24.65
CA ALA A 157 20.44 13.19 -25.20
C ALA A 157 21.75 13.62 -25.93
N LEU A 158 22.82 12.87 -25.67
CA LEU A 158 24.20 13.05 -26.10
C LEU A 158 24.80 11.67 -26.44
N SER A 159 25.92 11.60 -27.17
CA SER A 159 26.69 10.35 -27.29
C SER A 159 27.51 10.08 -26.01
N SER A 160 28.05 8.87 -25.84
CA SER A 160 28.94 8.56 -24.70
C SER A 160 30.20 9.42 -24.70
N GLU A 161 30.70 9.72 -25.89
CA GLU A 161 31.83 10.60 -26.15
C GLU A 161 31.50 12.04 -25.76
N ASP A 162 30.34 12.56 -26.18
CA ASP A 162 29.84 13.89 -25.76
C ASP A 162 29.62 13.96 -24.24
N MET A 163 29.06 12.91 -23.63
CA MET A 163 28.79 12.83 -22.18
C MET A 163 30.08 12.84 -21.36
N TYR A 164 31.14 12.21 -21.86
CA TYR A 164 32.49 12.29 -21.31
C TYR A 164 33.08 13.70 -21.47
N MET A 165 33.06 14.24 -22.69
CA MET A 165 33.60 15.58 -23.00
C MET A 165 32.86 16.72 -22.30
N ALA A 166 31.59 16.52 -21.94
CA ALA A 166 30.78 17.47 -21.17
C ALA A 166 31.17 17.55 -19.68
N ALA A 167 32.12 16.73 -19.21
CA ALA A 167 32.70 16.81 -17.86
C ALA A 167 31.66 16.85 -16.72
N GLY A 168 30.56 16.11 -16.87
CA GLY A 168 29.47 16.05 -15.89
C GLY A 168 28.40 17.15 -16.03
N HIS A 169 28.46 18.05 -17.00
CA HIS A 169 27.49 19.14 -17.17
C HIS A 169 26.51 18.93 -18.33
N GLY A 170 25.20 18.96 -18.07
CA GLY A 170 24.16 18.95 -19.12
C GLY A 170 23.16 17.79 -19.02
N LYS A 171 22.31 17.63 -20.05
CA LYS A 171 21.28 16.58 -20.13
C LYS A 171 21.93 15.25 -20.53
N CYS A 172 21.67 14.20 -19.76
CA CYS A 172 22.10 12.82 -20.04
C CYS A 172 20.99 12.03 -20.76
N VAL A 173 19.81 11.91 -20.14
CA VAL A 173 18.68 11.13 -20.67
C VAL A 173 17.43 12.00 -20.71
N GLU A 174 16.73 12.02 -21.86
CA GLU A 174 15.43 12.66 -22.02
C GLU A 174 14.29 11.68 -21.65
N ILE A 175 13.41 12.07 -20.74
CA ILE A 175 12.59 11.13 -19.96
C ILE A 175 11.18 10.97 -20.52
N PHE A 176 10.88 9.78 -21.05
CA PHE A 176 9.58 9.47 -21.65
C PHE A 176 8.59 8.90 -20.64
N HIS A 177 8.99 7.92 -19.84
CA HIS A 177 8.12 7.21 -18.92
C HIS A 177 8.79 7.07 -17.55
N VAL A 178 8.02 7.20 -16.46
CA VAL A 178 8.52 7.17 -15.08
C VAL A 178 7.48 6.54 -14.14
N ILE A 179 7.95 5.86 -13.10
CA ILE A 179 7.08 5.24 -12.09
C ILE A 179 6.08 6.25 -11.51
N GLY A 180 4.81 5.84 -11.42
CA GLY A 180 3.71 6.67 -10.92
C GLY A 180 3.08 7.64 -11.93
N ASP A 181 3.59 7.73 -13.17
CA ASP A 181 2.99 8.55 -14.23
C ASP A 181 1.60 8.07 -14.68
N MET A 182 0.96 8.81 -15.59
CA MET A 182 -0.39 8.47 -16.06
C MET A 182 -0.42 7.21 -16.95
N LEU A 183 0.73 6.71 -17.40
CA LEU A 183 0.83 5.42 -18.10
C LEU A 183 0.83 4.27 -17.09
N CYS A 184 1.51 4.45 -15.94
CA CYS A 184 1.44 3.51 -14.80
C CYS A 184 0.02 3.34 -14.25
N GLN A 185 -0.84 4.35 -14.39
CA GLN A 185 -2.24 4.31 -13.95
C GLN A 185 -3.17 3.49 -14.89
N LEU A 186 -2.63 2.89 -15.96
CA LEU A 186 -3.38 1.95 -16.81
C LEU A 186 -3.42 0.55 -16.19
N GLY A 187 -4.62 0.12 -15.79
CA GLY A 187 -4.88 -1.23 -15.28
C GLY A 187 -4.77 -1.31 -13.75
N LYS A 188 -4.21 -2.42 -13.25
CA LYS A 188 -3.67 -2.50 -11.89
C LYS A 188 -2.14 -2.53 -12.05
N PRO A 189 -1.39 -1.49 -11.63
CA PRO A 189 0.05 -1.54 -11.70
C PRO A 189 0.57 -2.67 -10.78
N PRO A 190 1.51 -3.52 -11.24
CA PRO A 190 2.27 -4.35 -10.31
C PRO A 190 3.08 -3.45 -9.37
N LEU A 191 3.45 -3.98 -8.20
CA LEU A 191 4.42 -3.33 -7.33
C LEU A 191 5.83 -3.42 -7.95
N ARG A 192 6.69 -2.43 -7.71
CA ARG A 192 8.10 -2.49 -8.10
C ARG A 192 8.73 -3.71 -7.41
N PRO A 193 9.27 -4.71 -8.14
CA PRO A 193 9.95 -5.82 -7.49
C PRO A 193 11.23 -5.32 -6.82
N ASP A 194 11.65 -5.99 -5.76
CA ASP A 194 13.02 -5.88 -5.30
C ASP A 194 13.89 -6.85 -6.10
N LEU A 195 14.92 -6.30 -6.76
CA LEU A 195 15.90 -7.05 -7.54
C LEU A 195 17.32 -6.90 -6.95
N GLY A 196 17.43 -6.36 -5.73
CA GLY A 196 18.70 -6.07 -5.06
C GLY A 196 19.45 -4.88 -5.66
N SER A 197 20.48 -4.40 -4.95
CA SER A 197 21.23 -3.21 -5.35
C SER A 197 22.11 -3.45 -6.59
N PRO A 198 22.30 -2.46 -7.50
CA PRO A 198 23.15 -2.60 -8.68
C PRO A 198 24.64 -2.84 -8.40
N ASN A 199 25.09 -2.65 -7.16
CA ASN A 199 26.50 -2.66 -6.78
C ASN A 199 27.02 -4.00 -6.22
N VAL A 200 26.14 -4.99 -6.03
CA VAL A 200 26.58 -6.38 -5.77
C VAL A 200 26.80 -7.09 -7.11
N ASP A 201 28.08 -7.19 -7.49
CA ASP A 201 28.55 -7.99 -8.61
C ASP A 201 28.91 -9.40 -8.09
N SER A 202 28.15 -10.42 -8.48
CA SER A 202 28.26 -11.77 -7.94
C SER A 202 29.41 -12.55 -8.58
N SER A 203 30.56 -12.66 -7.88
CA SER A 203 31.69 -13.48 -8.32
C SER A 203 32.38 -14.26 -7.19
N THR A 204 31.60 -14.97 -6.37
CA THR A 204 31.98 -16.29 -5.82
C THR A 204 30.77 -16.95 -5.13
N ASN A 205 30.59 -18.26 -5.33
CA ASN A 205 29.72 -19.07 -4.50
C ASN A 205 30.57 -19.72 -3.40
N THR A 206 30.32 -19.38 -2.14
CA THR A 206 30.56 -20.31 -1.03
C THR A 206 29.35 -20.24 -0.11
N LEU A 207 28.77 -21.40 0.19
CA LEU A 207 27.76 -21.52 1.24
C LEU A 207 28.49 -21.58 2.58
N GLU A 208 28.32 -20.57 3.44
CA GLU A 208 28.60 -20.74 4.86
C GLU A 208 27.77 -19.80 5.73
N ASN A 209 27.23 -20.39 6.80
CA ASN A 209 26.81 -19.78 8.06
C ASN A 209 25.74 -18.67 8.06
N ILE A 210 24.52 -19.13 8.38
CA ILE A 210 23.62 -18.43 9.31
C ILE A 210 24.34 -18.34 10.69
N GLU A 211 23.91 -17.40 11.54
CA GLU A 211 24.48 -17.04 12.86
C GLU A 211 25.68 -16.06 12.81
N SER A 212 25.79 -15.04 13.67
CA SER A 212 24.84 -14.56 14.70
C SER A 212 25.06 -13.09 15.12
N ILE A 213 23.95 -12.43 15.46
CA ILE A 213 23.73 -11.46 16.57
C ILE A 213 24.62 -10.20 16.74
N ASN A 214 23.94 -9.13 17.20
CA ASN A 214 24.42 -7.80 17.60
C ASN A 214 25.61 -7.71 18.59
N GLN A 215 26.14 -6.47 18.65
CA GLN A 215 26.67 -5.73 19.81
C GLN A 215 28.18 -5.76 20.16
N GLU A 216 28.80 -4.59 19.94
CA GLU A 216 29.62 -3.80 20.88
C GLU A 216 30.42 -4.55 21.98
N ALA A 217 31.75 -4.54 21.92
CA ALA A 217 32.62 -3.71 22.81
C ALA A 217 34.14 -4.04 22.76
N ILE A 218 34.96 -2.97 22.77
CA ILE A 218 36.23 -2.81 23.51
C ILE A 218 37.52 -3.60 23.09
N VAL A 219 38.41 -2.88 22.38
CA VAL A 219 39.84 -2.58 22.68
C VAL A 219 40.98 -3.65 22.53
N ASP A 220 41.93 -3.28 21.65
CA ASP A 220 43.41 -3.46 21.63
C ASP A 220 44.21 -4.65 21.03
N GLU A 221 45.43 -4.26 20.64
CA GLU A 221 46.72 -4.97 20.45
C GLU A 221 46.98 -5.93 19.25
N THR A 222 47.43 -5.31 18.15
CA THR A 222 48.73 -5.52 17.46
C THR A 222 49.26 -6.92 17.05
N GLU A 223 49.38 -7.06 15.73
CA GLU A 223 50.58 -7.53 14.98
C GLU A 223 51.07 -9.00 15.02
N ILE A 224 52.05 -9.24 14.14
CA ILE A 224 52.95 -10.40 14.00
C ILE A 224 52.37 -11.69 13.36
N LEU A 225 52.13 -11.57 12.05
CA LEU A 225 52.93 -12.26 11.01
C LEU A 225 53.46 -13.69 11.24
N SER A 226 53.39 -14.46 10.13
CA SER A 226 54.36 -15.50 9.72
C SER A 226 54.17 -16.91 10.33
N VAL A 227 54.50 -18.02 9.64
CA VAL A 227 55.02 -18.18 8.27
C VAL A 227 54.84 -19.61 7.75
N LYS A 228 54.75 -19.77 6.41
CA LYS A 228 54.99 -21.01 5.62
C LYS A 228 53.99 -22.18 5.78
N LEU A 229 53.90 -23.12 4.84
CA LEU A 229 53.99 -23.08 3.35
C LEU A 229 53.62 -24.51 2.85
N ASP A 230 53.43 -24.66 1.54
CA ASP A 230 53.57 -25.92 0.76
C ASP A 230 52.62 -27.10 1.06
N GLU A 231 52.22 -27.93 0.08
CA GLU A 231 52.20 -27.74 -1.38
C GLU A 231 51.08 -28.62 -2.00
N LEU A 232 50.34 -28.02 -2.94
CA LEU A 232 49.97 -28.54 -4.27
C LEU A 232 49.55 -30.02 -4.53
N ASN A 233 48.51 -30.11 -5.39
CA ASN A 233 48.33 -31.10 -6.48
C ASN A 233 47.91 -32.56 -6.11
N THR A 234 47.12 -33.27 -6.94
CA THR A 234 46.47 -32.92 -8.23
C THR A 234 45.20 -33.75 -8.47
N ASP A 235 44.41 -33.27 -9.44
CA ASP A 235 43.39 -33.93 -10.26
C ASP A 235 43.52 -35.47 -10.45
N GLU A 236 42.38 -36.17 -10.58
CA GLU A 236 41.88 -36.59 -11.90
C GLU A 236 40.41 -37.09 -11.83
N ASP A 237 39.68 -36.91 -12.94
CA ASP A 237 38.32 -37.41 -13.17
C ASP A 237 38.30 -38.91 -13.51
N SER A 238 37.20 -39.62 -13.21
CA SER A 238 36.29 -40.17 -14.26
C SER A 238 35.33 -41.32 -13.85
N SER A 239 34.15 -41.31 -14.50
CA SER A 239 33.34 -42.48 -14.93
C SER A 239 32.57 -43.38 -13.94
N ASP A 240 31.28 -43.05 -13.78
CA ASP A 240 30.12 -43.83 -14.30
C ASP A 240 29.59 -45.15 -13.63
N VAL A 241 28.38 -45.55 -14.06
CA VAL A 241 27.66 -46.85 -13.87
C VAL A 241 26.81 -47.11 -12.60
N VAL A 242 25.61 -46.53 -12.64
CA VAL A 242 24.28 -46.97 -12.12
C VAL A 242 24.08 -48.47 -11.75
N LYS A 243 23.49 -48.78 -10.56
CA LYS A 243 22.23 -49.60 -10.40
C LYS A 243 21.68 -49.88 -8.97
N ASP A 244 20.36 -50.10 -8.93
CA ASP A 244 19.47 -50.26 -7.76
C ASP A 244 19.65 -51.50 -6.87
N LYS A 245 19.44 -51.34 -5.54
CA LYS A 245 18.44 -52.03 -4.65
C LYS A 245 18.83 -51.84 -3.16
N VAL A 246 18.02 -51.48 -2.14
CA VAL A 246 16.59 -51.69 -1.75
C VAL A 246 16.41 -52.82 -0.68
N ILE A 247 15.72 -52.49 0.44
CA ILE A 247 15.19 -53.36 1.55
C ILE A 247 16.24 -53.92 2.56
N SER A 248 16.15 -53.91 3.90
CA SER A 248 15.27 -53.37 4.97
C SER A 248 15.72 -53.97 6.34
N LYS A 249 15.10 -53.55 7.48
CA LYS A 249 14.96 -54.25 8.80
C LYS A 249 16.20 -54.31 9.71
N GLU A 250 16.17 -53.73 10.93
CA GLU A 250 15.45 -54.07 12.22
C GLU A 250 16.29 -54.99 13.14
N TYR A 251 16.42 -54.63 14.43
CA TYR A 251 16.14 -55.44 15.65
C TYR A 251 16.33 -54.57 16.93
N ILE A 252 16.02 -55.09 18.13
CA ILE A 252 15.68 -54.35 19.38
C ILE A 252 16.41 -54.98 20.61
N GLU A 253 16.10 -54.55 21.85
CA GLU A 253 16.42 -55.15 23.19
C GLU A 253 17.86 -54.86 23.72
N GLU A 254 18.22 -54.78 25.01
CA GLU A 254 17.60 -54.76 26.38
C GLU A 254 18.74 -54.33 27.38
N ASP A 255 18.63 -53.84 28.63
CA ASP A 255 17.58 -53.19 29.47
C ASP A 255 18.31 -52.52 30.70
N VAL A 256 17.97 -51.30 31.19
CA VAL A 256 17.19 -50.96 32.43
C VAL A 256 17.96 -50.89 33.79
N GLU A 257 17.46 -50.03 34.72
CA GLU A 257 17.90 -49.70 36.12
C GLU A 257 19.18 -48.84 36.34
N THR A 258 19.30 -47.91 37.32
CA THR A 258 18.36 -47.02 38.08
C THR A 258 19.18 -45.95 38.85
N GLU A 259 18.63 -44.72 39.02
CA GLU A 259 18.87 -43.77 40.14
C GLU A 259 20.30 -43.16 40.36
N ASP A 260 20.51 -41.87 40.72
CA ASP A 260 19.56 -40.77 41.01
C ASP A 260 20.15 -39.33 40.85
N VAL A 261 19.26 -38.33 40.76
CA VAL A 261 19.42 -36.91 41.22
C VAL A 261 20.37 -35.91 40.48
N GLN A 262 19.70 -35.06 39.66
CA GLN A 262 19.81 -33.58 39.53
C GLN A 262 20.69 -32.82 38.48
N ILE A 263 19.95 -32.17 37.57
CA ILE A 263 20.09 -30.80 37.02
C ILE A 263 21.29 -30.51 36.08
N SER A 264 21.06 -30.67 34.77
CA SER A 264 20.87 -29.51 33.87
C SER A 264 20.42 -29.96 32.46
N ASN A 265 19.12 -29.86 32.15
CA ASN A 265 18.60 -30.24 30.83
C ASN A 265 18.93 -29.18 29.78
N ILE A 266 20.03 -29.36 29.04
CA ILE A 266 20.06 -29.02 27.62
C ILE A 266 19.44 -30.23 26.91
N ILE A 267 18.27 -30.05 26.33
CA ILE A 267 17.60 -31.08 25.52
C ILE A 267 17.55 -30.55 24.08
N GLU A 268 18.13 -31.35 23.18
CA GLU A 268 18.02 -31.20 21.73
C GLU A 268 16.54 -31.26 21.31
N PRO A 269 16.14 -30.69 20.15
CA PRO A 269 14.75 -30.73 19.72
C PRO A 269 14.31 -32.16 19.39
N GLU A 270 13.77 -32.88 20.39
CA GLU A 270 12.99 -34.09 20.18
C GLU A 270 11.94 -33.85 19.09
N ALA A 271 11.73 -34.85 18.22
CA ALA A 271 10.78 -34.75 17.12
C ALA A 271 9.33 -34.80 17.65
N VAL A 272 8.85 -33.69 18.21
CA VAL A 272 7.50 -33.54 18.75
C VAL A 272 6.49 -33.92 17.67
N ASP A 273 5.71 -34.98 17.95
CA ASP A 273 4.63 -35.46 17.10
C ASP A 273 3.73 -34.28 16.69
N PRO A 274 3.51 -34.02 15.39
CA PRO A 274 2.80 -32.82 14.92
C PRO A 274 1.36 -32.68 15.44
N VAL A 275 0.77 -33.74 16.03
CA VAL A 275 -0.48 -33.65 16.78
C VAL A 275 -0.30 -32.88 18.10
N GLN A 276 0.81 -33.09 18.81
CA GLN A 276 1.10 -32.48 20.11
C GLN A 276 1.44 -30.99 19.99
N GLU A 277 2.15 -30.58 18.93
CA GLU A 277 2.38 -29.15 18.65
C GLU A 277 1.05 -28.42 18.41
N MET A 278 0.12 -29.05 17.66
CA MET A 278 -1.22 -28.52 17.39
C MET A 278 -2.10 -28.48 18.64
N ASP A 279 -1.96 -29.45 19.56
CA ASP A 279 -2.62 -29.42 20.88
C ASP A 279 -2.09 -28.26 21.74
N ALA A 280 -0.77 -28.13 21.89
CA ALA A 280 -0.13 -27.06 22.66
C ALA A 280 -0.49 -25.67 22.12
N LEU A 281 -0.51 -25.51 20.79
CA LEU A 281 -0.94 -24.28 20.12
C LEU A 281 -2.43 -23.99 20.30
N LEU A 282 -3.30 -25.01 20.31
CA LEU A 282 -4.72 -24.86 20.60
C LEU A 282 -4.96 -24.44 22.06
N GLU A 283 -4.22 -24.99 23.02
CA GLU A 283 -4.26 -24.58 24.43
C GLU A 283 -3.71 -23.15 24.63
N TYR A 284 -2.60 -22.79 23.98
CA TYR A 284 -2.05 -21.43 24.01
C TYR A 284 -3.03 -20.39 23.47
N CYS A 285 -3.58 -20.60 22.27
CA CYS A 285 -4.56 -19.69 21.65
C CYS A 285 -5.83 -19.58 22.49
N PHE A 286 -6.29 -20.67 23.11
CA PHE A 286 -7.42 -20.66 24.03
C PHE A 286 -7.16 -19.82 25.29
N LEU A 287 -6.02 -20.02 25.96
CA LEU A 287 -5.64 -19.27 27.17
C LEU A 287 -5.40 -17.79 26.86
N LYS A 288 -4.74 -17.47 25.74
CA LYS A 288 -4.50 -16.10 25.28
C LYS A 288 -5.84 -15.40 24.97
N ALA A 289 -6.77 -16.05 24.26
CA ALA A 289 -8.10 -15.50 23.99
C ALA A 289 -8.94 -15.25 25.26
N CYS A 290 -8.88 -16.18 26.24
CA CYS A 290 -9.52 -15.99 27.55
C CYS A 290 -8.92 -14.83 28.37
N LYS A 291 -7.71 -14.37 28.03
CA LYS A 291 -7.00 -13.29 28.73
C LYS A 291 -7.11 -11.93 28.03
N THR A 292 -7.28 -11.89 26.71
CA THR A 292 -7.22 -10.65 25.91
C THR A 292 -8.52 -10.26 25.20
N THR A 293 -9.32 -11.21 24.70
CA THR A 293 -10.46 -10.89 23.79
C THR A 293 -11.85 -11.20 24.34
N VAL A 294 -11.99 -12.06 25.37
CA VAL A 294 -13.30 -12.35 25.98
C VAL A 294 -13.47 -11.59 27.30
N LYS A 295 -14.59 -10.89 27.47
CA LYS A 295 -14.99 -10.24 28.73
C LYS A 295 -16.13 -11.00 29.39
N SER A 296 -16.29 -10.84 30.70
CA SER A 296 -17.44 -11.42 31.44
C SER A 296 -18.81 -10.91 30.96
N SER A 297 -18.85 -9.78 30.26
CA SER A 297 -20.06 -9.23 29.61
C SER A 297 -20.53 -10.03 28.39
N ASP A 298 -19.65 -10.83 27.80
CA ASP A 298 -19.85 -11.40 26.47
C ASP A 298 -20.43 -12.82 26.54
N LEU A 299 -20.67 -13.32 27.76
CA LEU A 299 -21.16 -14.66 28.09
C LEU A 299 -22.63 -14.59 28.55
N PRO A 300 -23.47 -15.61 28.25
CA PRO A 300 -23.14 -16.87 27.61
C PRO A 300 -22.98 -16.75 26.08
N MET A 301 -21.95 -17.39 25.51
CA MET A 301 -21.63 -17.31 24.08
C MET A 301 -21.59 -18.68 23.41
N LEU A 302 -21.87 -18.73 22.10
CA LEU A 302 -21.84 -19.97 21.34
C LEU A 302 -20.40 -20.43 21.07
N SER A 303 -20.09 -21.73 21.24
CA SER A 303 -18.72 -22.24 21.08
C SER A 303 -18.11 -21.99 19.69
N SER A 304 -18.95 -21.94 18.64
CA SER A 304 -18.53 -21.59 17.28
C SER A 304 -18.23 -20.10 17.08
N ASN A 305 -18.89 -19.21 17.84
CA ASN A 305 -18.62 -17.77 17.85
C ASN A 305 -17.30 -17.50 18.57
N PHE A 306 -17.11 -18.09 19.76
CA PHE A 306 -15.84 -18.08 20.49
C PHE A 306 -14.67 -18.56 19.62
N PHE A 307 -14.79 -19.72 18.97
CA PHE A 307 -13.73 -20.24 18.11
C PHE A 307 -13.38 -19.28 16.96
N LYS A 308 -14.39 -18.80 16.22
CA LYS A 308 -14.16 -17.95 15.04
C LYS A 308 -13.63 -16.56 15.39
N ASN A 309 -14.21 -15.90 16.40
CA ASN A 309 -13.99 -14.48 16.64
C ASN A 309 -12.97 -14.19 17.75
N HIS A 310 -12.69 -15.16 18.64
CA HIS A 310 -11.79 -14.97 19.78
C HIS A 310 -10.56 -15.88 19.71
N LEU A 311 -10.70 -17.15 19.32
CA LEU A 311 -9.58 -18.09 19.27
C LEU A 311 -8.74 -17.91 18.00
N LEU A 312 -9.36 -17.90 16.80
CA LEU A 312 -8.62 -17.67 15.54
C LEU A 312 -8.00 -16.27 15.45
N ALA A 313 -8.66 -15.25 16.00
CA ALA A 313 -8.19 -13.86 16.00
C ALA A 313 -6.96 -13.60 16.89
N VAL A 314 -6.53 -14.60 17.67
CA VAL A 314 -5.45 -14.52 18.67
C VAL A 314 -4.27 -15.45 18.34
N CYS A 315 -4.39 -16.20 17.23
CA CYS A 315 -3.34 -17.08 16.70
C CYS A 315 -2.07 -16.28 16.32
N PRO A 316 -0.86 -16.78 16.66
CA PRO A 316 0.39 -16.15 16.21
C PRO A 316 0.50 -16.04 14.68
N PRO A 317 1.14 -14.98 14.15
CA PRO A 317 1.38 -14.84 12.72
C PRO A 317 2.18 -16.03 12.18
N GLY A 318 1.79 -16.53 11.00
CA GLY A 318 2.45 -17.68 10.34
C GLY A 318 1.96 -19.07 10.78
N LYS A 319 1.26 -19.21 11.91
CA LYS A 319 0.63 -20.49 12.32
C LYS A 319 -0.90 -20.47 12.13
N ASN A 320 -1.53 -21.64 12.08
CA ASN A 320 -2.98 -21.77 11.86
C ASN A 320 -3.59 -22.90 12.71
N VAL A 321 -4.70 -22.61 13.41
CA VAL A 321 -5.32 -23.55 14.35
C VAL A 321 -6.30 -24.49 13.62
N ASP A 322 -5.90 -25.75 13.38
CA ASP A 322 -6.80 -26.80 12.86
C ASP A 322 -7.14 -27.85 13.91
N VAL A 323 -8.35 -27.76 14.47
CA VAL A 323 -8.91 -28.69 15.47
C VAL A 323 -9.10 -30.12 14.92
N LYS A 324 -8.97 -30.34 13.61
CA LYS A 324 -8.95 -31.70 13.02
C LYS A 324 -7.58 -32.37 13.12
N LYS A 325 -6.50 -31.60 13.24
CA LYS A 325 -5.12 -32.08 13.37
C LYS A 325 -4.69 -32.27 14.83
N SER A 326 -5.35 -31.59 15.76
CA SER A 326 -5.20 -31.79 17.21
C SER A 326 -5.77 -33.15 17.65
N ARG A 327 -5.33 -33.70 18.79
CA ARG A 327 -5.79 -35.02 19.29
C ARG A 327 -7.30 -35.09 19.47
N TYR A 328 -7.90 -33.94 19.77
CA TYR A 328 -9.30 -33.73 20.05
C TYR A 328 -10.21 -34.00 18.84
N LYS A 329 -9.75 -33.74 17.61
CA LYS A 329 -10.45 -33.91 16.30
C LYS A 329 -11.80 -33.17 16.15
N LYS A 330 -12.39 -32.67 17.24
CA LYS A 330 -13.66 -31.94 17.35
C LYS A 330 -13.58 -30.93 18.51
N LEU A 331 -14.11 -29.73 18.31
CA LEU A 331 -14.08 -28.64 19.31
C LEU A 331 -14.76 -29.03 20.64
N SER A 332 -15.86 -29.79 20.61
CA SER A 332 -16.54 -30.21 21.85
C SER A 332 -15.75 -31.18 22.72
N ILE A 333 -14.80 -31.95 22.16
CA ILE A 333 -13.94 -32.84 22.96
C ILE A 333 -12.89 -31.99 23.68
N PHE A 334 -12.33 -30.99 22.99
CA PHE A 334 -11.46 -29.98 23.58
C PHE A 334 -12.14 -29.16 24.70
N LEU A 335 -13.36 -28.68 24.45
CA LEU A 335 -14.12 -27.91 25.46
C LEU A 335 -14.55 -28.78 26.65
N ALA A 336 -14.82 -30.07 26.44
CA ALA A 336 -15.05 -31.02 27.54
C ALA A 336 -13.79 -31.20 28.41
N GLU A 337 -12.59 -31.28 27.82
CA GLU A 337 -11.35 -31.32 28.61
C GLU A 337 -11.07 -29.99 29.32
N MET A 338 -11.28 -28.84 28.68
CA MET A 338 -11.14 -27.52 29.32
C MET A 338 -12.16 -27.27 30.45
N LYS A 339 -13.31 -27.96 30.40
CA LYS A 339 -14.29 -28.04 31.48
C LYS A 339 -13.83 -28.98 32.60
N ALA A 340 -13.22 -30.13 32.29
CA ALA A 340 -12.62 -31.03 33.27
C ALA A 340 -11.41 -30.40 33.99
N LYS A 341 -10.56 -29.66 33.26
CA LYS A 341 -9.51 -28.77 33.77
C LYS A 341 -10.06 -27.59 34.59
N GLY A 342 -11.38 -27.45 34.71
CA GLY A 342 -12.06 -26.50 35.60
C GLY A 342 -12.07 -25.04 35.13
N ILE A 343 -11.59 -24.74 33.91
CA ILE A 343 -11.39 -23.40 33.37
C ILE A 343 -12.70 -22.79 32.85
N ILE A 344 -13.57 -23.61 32.25
CA ILE A 344 -14.84 -23.17 31.66
C ILE A 344 -16.03 -24.03 32.09
N ASN A 345 -17.23 -23.45 32.01
CA ASN A 345 -18.49 -24.19 32.04
C ASN A 345 -19.16 -24.13 30.67
N THR A 346 -19.48 -25.29 30.08
CA THR A 346 -20.34 -25.40 28.88
C THR A 346 -21.65 -26.11 29.19
N SER A 347 -22.70 -25.77 28.44
CA SER A 347 -23.96 -26.52 28.36
C SER A 347 -24.29 -26.84 26.90
N ILE A 348 -24.94 -27.97 26.66
CA ILE A 348 -25.39 -28.38 25.32
C ILE A 348 -26.91 -28.25 25.27
N THR A 349 -27.41 -27.41 24.35
CA THR A 349 -28.85 -27.14 24.18
C THR A 349 -29.23 -27.43 22.74
N LYS A 350 -30.14 -28.40 22.53
CA LYS A 350 -30.59 -28.84 21.19
C LYS A 350 -29.45 -29.18 20.22
N GLY A 351 -28.39 -29.80 20.72
CA GLY A 351 -27.21 -30.21 19.93
C GLY A 351 -26.20 -29.11 19.63
N VAL A 352 -26.39 -27.88 20.15
CA VAL A 352 -25.42 -26.78 20.04
C VAL A 352 -24.79 -26.52 21.40
N GLU A 353 -23.47 -26.34 21.43
CA GLU A 353 -22.71 -26.10 22.65
C GLU A 353 -22.50 -24.59 22.90
N THR A 354 -22.77 -24.19 24.14
CA THR A 354 -22.72 -22.80 24.62
C THR A 354 -21.81 -22.73 25.84
N LEU A 355 -20.87 -21.78 25.83
CA LEU A 355 -19.96 -21.47 26.93
C LEU A 355 -20.64 -20.46 27.86
N LEU A 356 -20.85 -20.85 29.13
CA LEU A 356 -21.61 -20.10 30.13
C LEU A 356 -20.73 -19.17 30.98
N SER A 357 -19.54 -19.62 31.37
CA SER A 357 -18.63 -18.86 32.23
C SER A 357 -17.18 -19.31 32.04
N ILE A 358 -16.22 -18.37 32.09
CA ILE A 358 -14.78 -18.61 32.14
C ILE A 358 -14.26 -18.23 33.53
N LYS A 359 -13.37 -19.04 34.14
CA LYS A 359 -12.68 -18.70 35.38
C LYS A 359 -11.35 -17.99 35.07
N PHE A 360 -11.43 -16.67 34.88
CA PHE A 360 -10.27 -15.82 34.59
C PHE A 360 -9.14 -15.90 35.65
N ASP A 361 -9.47 -16.25 36.91
CA ASP A 361 -8.52 -16.39 38.00
C ASP A 361 -7.65 -17.65 37.99
N HIS A 362 -7.87 -18.59 37.06
CA HIS A 362 -7.24 -19.91 37.08
C HIS A 362 -5.69 -19.86 36.95
N PRO A 363 -4.92 -20.70 37.69
CA PRO A 363 -3.46 -20.65 37.68
C PRO A 363 -2.82 -20.73 36.28
N LEU A 364 -3.41 -21.49 35.35
CA LEU A 364 -2.91 -21.60 33.97
C LEU A 364 -3.08 -20.31 33.15
N VAL A 365 -4.11 -19.51 33.42
CA VAL A 365 -4.32 -18.19 32.78
C VAL A 365 -3.38 -17.13 33.38
N LYS A 366 -3.07 -17.25 34.68
CA LYS A 366 -2.12 -16.38 35.39
C LYS A 366 -0.65 -16.68 35.02
N LYS A 367 -0.26 -17.94 34.85
CA LYS A 367 1.10 -18.34 34.41
C LYS A 367 1.45 -17.90 32.98
N LEU A 368 0.48 -17.58 32.13
CA LEU A 368 0.73 -17.16 30.75
C LEU A 368 1.31 -15.74 30.68
N VAL A 369 2.63 -15.61 30.57
CA VAL A 369 3.28 -14.34 30.17
C VAL A 369 3.01 -14.13 28.68
N VAL A 370 2.42 -12.99 28.32
CA VAL A 370 2.17 -12.61 26.92
C VAL A 370 3.20 -11.54 26.56
N THR A 371 4.29 -11.97 25.95
CA THR A 371 5.43 -11.10 25.57
C THR A 371 5.24 -10.42 24.21
N GLU A 372 4.17 -10.77 23.49
CA GLU A 372 3.80 -10.15 22.22
C GLU A 372 2.92 -8.91 22.45
N GLU A 373 3.29 -7.77 21.89
CA GLU A 373 2.45 -6.56 21.91
C GLU A 373 1.08 -6.82 21.26
N PRO A 374 0.02 -6.10 21.68
CA PRO A 374 -1.28 -6.22 21.05
C PRO A 374 -1.23 -5.66 19.62
N VAL A 375 -1.10 -6.56 18.63
CA VAL A 375 -1.26 -6.22 17.21
C VAL A 375 -2.55 -5.44 17.04
N VAL A 376 -2.43 -4.16 16.70
CA VAL A 376 -3.57 -3.27 16.47
C VAL A 376 -4.31 -3.83 15.27
N ALA A 377 -5.48 -4.43 15.54
CA ALA A 377 -6.30 -5.04 14.50
C ALA A 377 -6.53 -4.03 13.38
N GLU A 378 -6.19 -4.41 12.14
CA GLU A 378 -6.40 -3.56 10.97
C GLU A 378 -7.85 -3.05 10.97
N PRO A 379 -8.08 -1.74 10.75
CA PRO A 379 -9.40 -1.17 10.90
C PRO A 379 -10.35 -1.78 9.86
N VAL A 380 -11.23 -2.68 10.32
CA VAL A 380 -12.26 -3.34 9.53
C VAL A 380 -12.94 -2.28 8.66
N VAL A 381 -12.75 -2.39 7.34
CA VAL A 381 -12.96 -1.29 6.40
C VAL A 381 -14.42 -0.85 6.40
N SER A 382 -14.71 0.18 7.20
CA SER A 382 -16.07 0.67 7.36
C SER A 382 -16.46 1.48 6.12
N ASN A 383 -17.55 1.07 5.47
CA ASN A 383 -18.19 1.84 4.41
C ASN A 383 -18.94 3.08 4.94
N SER A 384 -18.85 3.38 6.24
CA SER A 384 -19.36 4.62 6.84
C SER A 384 -18.51 5.82 6.41
N ALA A 385 -19.10 6.77 5.68
CA ALA A 385 -18.44 8.05 5.42
C ALA A 385 -18.26 8.85 6.72
N VAL A 386 -17.02 8.95 7.20
CA VAL A 386 -16.65 9.78 8.35
C VAL A 386 -16.23 11.15 7.84
N VAL A 387 -17.08 12.15 8.07
CA VAL A 387 -16.76 13.56 7.85
C VAL A 387 -16.27 14.17 9.16
N SER A 388 -15.06 14.71 9.14
CA SER A 388 -14.42 15.43 10.25
C SER A 388 -14.10 16.87 9.84
N GLU A 389 -14.27 17.82 10.76
CA GLU A 389 -13.82 19.20 10.57
C GLU A 389 -12.33 19.33 10.87
N CYS A 390 -11.58 19.96 9.97
CA CYS A 390 -10.15 20.22 10.11
C CYS A 390 -9.78 21.61 9.59
N TYR A 391 -8.62 22.11 9.97
CA TYR A 391 -8.17 23.46 9.61
C TYR A 391 -6.72 23.43 9.17
N ARG A 392 -6.43 24.13 8.07
CA ARG A 392 -5.10 24.21 7.49
C ARG A 392 -4.34 25.45 7.99
N VAL A 393 -3.09 25.25 8.39
CA VAL A 393 -2.20 26.29 8.90
C VAL A 393 -1.98 27.38 7.83
N THR A 394 -2.23 28.63 8.22
CA THR A 394 -2.02 29.83 7.39
C THR A 394 -0.85 30.65 7.92
N ALA A 395 -0.35 31.58 7.10
CA ALA A 395 0.76 32.45 7.50
C ALA A 395 0.41 33.32 8.73
N ASP A 396 -0.85 33.75 8.88
CA ASP A 396 -1.32 34.51 10.05
C ASP A 396 -1.10 33.75 11.36
N VAL A 397 -1.37 32.44 11.44
CA VAL A 397 -1.24 31.66 12.69
C VAL A 397 0.14 31.05 12.93
N LEU A 398 1.01 31.05 11.91
CA LEU A 398 2.31 30.40 11.94
C LEU A 398 3.23 30.82 13.12
N PRO A 399 3.29 32.11 13.56
CA PRO A 399 4.15 32.52 14.68
C PRO A 399 3.81 31.89 16.04
N VAL A 400 2.60 31.32 16.18
CA VAL A 400 2.18 30.57 17.37
C VAL A 400 2.42 29.08 17.18
N LEU A 401 2.05 28.53 16.01
CA LEU A 401 2.09 27.08 15.76
C LEU A 401 3.50 26.54 15.46
N SER A 402 4.42 27.38 14.97
CA SER A 402 5.82 26.98 14.76
C SER A 402 6.54 26.62 16.06
N LYS A 403 6.13 27.20 17.21
CA LYS A 403 6.63 26.82 18.54
C LYS A 403 6.30 25.37 18.92
N PHE A 404 5.36 24.73 18.22
CA PHE A 404 4.94 23.34 18.41
C PHE A 404 5.35 22.43 17.24
N GLY A 405 6.22 22.91 16.34
CA GLY A 405 6.74 22.13 15.20
C GLY A 405 5.83 22.05 13.97
N TYR A 406 4.77 22.86 13.88
CA TYR A 406 3.88 22.89 12.70
C TYR A 406 4.32 23.90 11.64
N GLU A 407 4.20 23.50 10.37
CA GLU A 407 4.57 24.29 9.20
C GLU A 407 3.38 24.91 8.45
N LYS A 408 3.69 25.79 7.50
CA LYS A 408 2.72 26.51 6.65
C LYS A 408 2.09 25.60 5.60
N GLY A 409 1.21 24.71 6.03
CA GLY A 409 0.43 23.87 5.14
C GLY A 409 -0.24 22.68 5.82
N ASP A 410 0.11 22.41 7.06
CA ASP A 410 -0.37 21.28 7.85
C ASP A 410 -1.87 21.36 8.13
N VAL A 411 -2.48 20.20 8.39
CA VAL A 411 -3.91 20.06 8.66
C VAL A 411 -4.10 19.57 10.09
N MET A 412 -4.75 20.38 10.92
CA MET A 412 -4.97 20.12 12.34
C MET A 412 -6.46 20.00 12.66
N LYS A 413 -6.80 19.25 13.71
CA LYS A 413 -8.19 19.11 14.21
C LYS A 413 -8.44 20.10 15.36
N ARG A 414 -9.71 20.46 15.57
CA ARG A 414 -10.12 21.49 16.56
C ARG A 414 -9.59 21.24 17.98
N ALA A 415 -9.47 19.97 18.36
CA ALA A 415 -8.94 19.55 19.66
C ALA A 415 -7.47 19.93 19.84
N ASP A 416 -6.65 19.71 18.82
CA ASP A 416 -5.19 19.87 18.89
C ASP A 416 -4.78 21.34 18.75
N ILE A 417 -5.49 22.10 17.91
CA ILE A 417 -5.38 23.57 17.88
C ILE A 417 -5.72 24.16 19.26
N ARG A 418 -6.74 23.64 19.95
CA ARG A 418 -7.10 24.04 21.32
C ARG A 418 -5.99 23.69 22.33
N LYS A 419 -5.30 22.54 22.21
CA LYS A 419 -4.14 22.20 23.06
C LYS A 419 -3.01 23.20 22.87
N CYS A 420 -2.49 23.33 21.64
CA CYS A 420 -1.36 24.21 21.31
C CYS A 420 -1.63 25.66 21.70
N PHE A 421 -2.85 26.16 21.45
CA PHE A 421 -3.25 27.51 21.87
C PHE A 421 -3.29 27.67 23.39
N THR A 422 -3.75 26.65 24.13
CA THR A 422 -3.78 26.66 25.61
C THR A 422 -2.38 26.57 26.21
N GLU A 423 -1.49 25.81 25.59
CA GLU A 423 -0.09 25.68 26.01
C GLU A 423 0.71 26.96 25.72
N TYR A 424 0.50 27.60 24.56
CA TYR A 424 1.09 28.91 24.24
C TYR A 424 0.65 29.99 25.25
N VAL A 425 -0.65 30.04 25.56
CA VAL A 425 -1.21 31.01 26.52
C VAL A 425 -0.66 30.82 27.93
N LYS A 426 -0.28 29.59 28.32
CA LYS A 426 0.43 29.31 29.58
C LYS A 426 1.91 29.67 29.54
N ALA A 427 2.60 29.35 28.44
CA ALA A 427 4.03 29.62 28.27
C ALA A 427 4.37 31.12 28.22
N GLU A 428 3.43 31.94 27.76
CA GLU A 428 3.55 33.41 27.67
C GLU A 428 2.88 34.15 28.86
N ASP A 429 2.38 33.41 29.87
CA ASP A 429 1.63 33.91 31.04
C ASP A 429 0.49 34.90 30.72
N LEU A 430 -0.33 34.57 29.71
CA LEU A 430 -1.38 35.46 29.20
C LEU A 430 -2.77 35.20 29.83
N GLN A 431 -2.89 34.23 30.73
CA GLN A 431 -4.17 33.81 31.30
C GLN A 431 -4.49 34.49 32.63
N ASN A 432 -5.53 35.32 32.67
CA ASN A 432 -6.10 35.86 33.90
C ASN A 432 -7.43 35.17 34.22
N GLY A 433 -7.35 33.97 34.81
CA GLY A 433 -8.51 33.15 35.13
C GLY A 433 -9.29 32.68 33.89
N LYS A 434 -10.42 33.32 33.58
CA LYS A 434 -11.27 33.04 32.41
C LYS A 434 -10.99 33.96 31.20
N THR A 435 -10.23 35.05 31.40
CA THR A 435 -9.86 35.97 30.32
C THR A 435 -8.42 35.77 29.90
N LEU A 436 -8.19 36.03 28.62
CA LEU A 436 -6.91 36.06 27.94
C LEU A 436 -6.51 37.53 27.75
N LYS A 437 -5.34 37.92 28.25
CA LYS A 437 -4.72 39.21 27.92
C LYS A 437 -4.04 39.07 26.56
N LEU A 438 -4.34 39.97 25.62
CA LEU A 438 -3.75 39.89 24.28
C LEU A 438 -2.32 40.47 24.29
N ASN A 439 -1.33 39.63 23.98
CA ASN A 439 -0.02 40.13 23.55
C ASN A 439 -0.11 40.70 22.12
N PRO A 440 0.87 41.52 21.67
CA PRO A 440 0.82 42.13 20.34
C PRO A 440 0.74 41.12 19.19
N GLN A 441 1.30 39.91 19.36
CA GLN A 441 1.20 38.83 18.40
C GLN A 441 -0.25 38.35 18.25
N LEU A 442 -0.90 37.91 19.33
CA LEU A 442 -2.30 37.46 19.30
C LEU A 442 -3.26 38.57 18.89
N ALA A 443 -3.02 39.83 19.28
CA ALA A 443 -3.81 40.97 18.81
C ALA A 443 -3.73 41.15 17.28
N GLY A 444 -2.52 41.08 16.70
CA GLY A 444 -2.30 41.14 15.25
C GLY A 444 -2.92 39.95 14.52
N ILE A 445 -2.77 38.74 15.06
CA ILE A 445 -3.37 37.51 14.50
C ILE A 445 -4.90 37.62 14.53
N MET A 446 -5.52 37.95 15.67
CA MET A 446 -6.98 38.03 15.79
C MET A 446 -7.59 39.26 15.12
N ARG A 447 -6.80 40.28 14.77
CA ARG A 447 -7.25 41.61 14.29
C ARG A 447 -8.36 42.19 15.18
N THR A 448 -8.13 42.18 16.49
CA THR A 448 -9.03 42.84 17.45
C THR A 448 -9.03 44.35 17.26
N LYS A 449 -10.11 45.00 17.71
CA LYS A 449 -10.20 46.47 17.71
C LYS A 449 -9.12 47.04 18.64
N ALA A 450 -8.59 48.23 18.32
CA ALA A 450 -7.45 48.86 19.00
C ALA A 450 -7.62 49.17 20.51
N HIS A 451 -8.80 48.90 21.09
CA HIS A 451 -9.11 49.07 22.51
C HIS A 451 -9.67 47.78 23.16
N GLN A 452 -9.50 46.62 22.53
CA GLN A 452 -9.83 45.32 23.15
C GLN A 452 -8.55 44.66 23.66
N GLU A 453 -8.24 44.86 24.95
CA GLU A 453 -7.06 44.29 25.62
C GLU A 453 -7.29 42.85 26.12
N THR A 454 -8.54 42.47 26.37
CA THR A 454 -8.92 41.14 26.88
C THR A 454 -10.00 40.46 26.04
N VAL A 455 -9.90 39.13 25.97
CA VAL A 455 -10.83 38.23 25.25
C VAL A 455 -11.15 37.03 26.16
N THR A 456 -12.27 36.33 25.99
CA THR A 456 -12.47 35.05 26.71
C THR A 456 -11.69 33.92 26.03
N MET A 457 -11.24 32.91 26.78
CA MET A 457 -10.41 31.85 26.21
C MET A 457 -11.06 31.15 25.00
N GLU A 458 -12.39 30.95 25.01
CA GLU A 458 -13.11 30.35 23.89
C GLU A 458 -13.26 31.26 22.67
N ASP A 459 -13.49 32.57 22.87
CA ASP A 459 -13.52 33.55 21.76
C ASP A 459 -12.12 33.72 21.15
N GLY A 460 -11.06 33.66 21.98
CA GLY A 460 -9.67 33.61 21.51
C GLY A 460 -9.40 32.40 20.60
N ILE A 461 -9.77 31.19 21.05
CA ILE A 461 -9.64 29.96 20.25
C ILE A 461 -10.47 30.05 18.95
N ASN A 462 -11.70 30.58 19.01
CA ASN A 462 -12.56 30.73 17.83
C ASN A 462 -11.99 31.75 16.83
N LYS A 463 -11.49 32.90 17.29
CA LYS A 463 -10.83 33.91 16.46
C LYS A 463 -9.55 33.37 15.82
N PHE A 464 -8.75 32.61 16.57
CA PHE A 464 -7.52 31.98 16.09
C PHE A 464 -7.81 30.95 14.98
N ILE A 465 -8.75 30.03 15.23
CA ILE A 465 -9.25 29.06 14.23
C ILE A 465 -9.84 29.78 13.01
N GLY A 466 -10.53 30.91 13.21
CA GLY A 466 -11.06 31.76 12.15
C GLY A 466 -10.02 32.43 11.24
N ARG A 467 -8.71 32.31 11.53
CA ARG A 467 -7.63 32.73 10.62
C ARG A 467 -6.99 31.55 9.86
N MET A 468 -7.29 30.32 10.27
CA MET A 468 -6.89 29.10 9.56
C MET A 468 -7.84 28.84 8.39
N THR A 469 -7.40 28.13 7.35
CA THR A 469 -8.29 27.76 6.24
C THR A 469 -9.18 26.60 6.68
N HIS A 470 -10.49 26.83 6.79
CA HIS A 470 -11.46 25.76 7.10
C HIS A 470 -11.41 24.68 6.02
N MET A 471 -11.37 23.42 6.46
CA MET A 471 -11.37 22.24 5.61
C MET A 471 -12.31 21.16 6.18
N HIS A 472 -12.55 20.13 5.37
CA HIS A 472 -13.24 18.92 5.77
C HIS A 472 -12.41 17.72 5.33
N GLU A 473 -12.19 16.79 6.25
CA GLU A 473 -11.61 15.48 6.00
C GLU A 473 -12.79 14.50 5.83
N VAL A 474 -12.84 13.80 4.70
CA VAL A 474 -13.90 12.82 4.40
C VAL A 474 -13.25 11.47 4.13
N THR A 475 -13.40 10.54 5.07
CA THR A 475 -12.90 9.17 4.94
C THR A 475 -14.04 8.22 4.55
N LEU A 476 -13.89 7.51 3.45
CA LEU A 476 -14.82 6.48 2.97
C LEU A 476 -14.02 5.23 2.55
N ALA A 477 -14.29 4.08 3.17
CA ALA A 477 -13.67 2.79 2.83
C ALA A 477 -12.13 2.83 2.74
N GLY A 478 -11.48 3.54 3.66
CA GLY A 478 -10.02 3.73 3.72
C GLY A 478 -9.48 4.92 2.92
N ASN A 479 -10.19 5.39 1.88
CA ASN A 479 -9.80 6.59 1.14
C ASN A 479 -10.17 7.85 1.92
N THR A 480 -9.19 8.70 2.20
CA THR A 480 -9.39 10.01 2.87
C THR A 480 -9.19 11.16 1.89
N LEU A 481 -10.20 12.01 1.77
CA LEU A 481 -10.19 13.21 0.92
C LEU A 481 -10.22 14.49 1.76
N LEU A 482 -9.48 15.51 1.31
CA LEU A 482 -9.37 16.81 1.95
C LEU A 482 -10.03 17.89 1.08
N HIS A 483 -11.14 18.45 1.55
CA HIS A 483 -11.90 19.49 0.85
C HIS A 483 -11.72 20.86 1.52
N THR A 484 -11.44 21.89 0.72
CA THR A 484 -11.29 23.27 1.18
C THR A 484 -12.63 24.00 1.27
N GLY A 485 -12.83 24.74 2.35
CA GLY A 485 -14.06 25.49 2.63
C GLY A 485 -15.19 24.61 3.15
N LYS A 486 -16.44 25.02 2.87
CA LYS A 486 -17.66 24.32 3.29
C LYS A 486 -17.91 23.11 2.39
N LEU A 487 -18.07 21.93 2.99
CA LEU A 487 -18.43 20.72 2.25
C LEU A 487 -19.80 20.90 1.58
N GLU A 488 -19.85 20.80 0.25
CA GLU A 488 -21.13 20.81 -0.46
C GLU A 488 -21.79 19.43 -0.35
N PRO A 489 -23.05 19.34 0.15
CA PRO A 489 -23.77 18.07 0.22
C PRO A 489 -24.14 17.55 -1.17
N ILE A 490 -24.31 16.23 -1.28
CA ILE A 490 -24.79 15.53 -2.48
C ILE A 490 -26.14 16.12 -2.87
N ASP A 491 -26.26 16.50 -4.14
CA ASP A 491 -27.33 17.35 -4.63
C ASP A 491 -28.09 16.59 -5.72
N MET A 492 -29.25 16.03 -5.35
CA MET A 492 -30.12 15.28 -6.25
C MET A 492 -31.21 16.21 -6.83
N ARG A 493 -31.45 16.16 -8.14
CA ARG A 493 -32.53 16.94 -8.76
C ARG A 493 -33.19 16.19 -9.91
N VAL A 494 -34.47 16.47 -10.17
CA VAL A 494 -35.20 15.90 -11.29
C VAL A 494 -35.38 16.97 -12.36
N THR A 495 -34.82 16.76 -13.55
CA THR A 495 -35.01 17.65 -14.71
C THR A 495 -35.84 16.97 -15.78
N VAL A 496 -36.48 17.77 -16.64
CA VAL A 496 -37.26 17.28 -17.78
C VAL A 496 -36.45 17.55 -19.05
N ARG A 497 -36.19 16.50 -19.83
CA ARG A 497 -35.58 16.59 -21.17
C ARG A 497 -36.67 16.48 -22.25
N SER A 498 -36.27 16.59 -23.51
CA SER A 498 -37.15 16.58 -24.69
C SER A 498 -38.16 15.42 -24.67
N GLY A 499 -39.39 15.71 -25.10
CA GLY A 499 -40.52 14.76 -25.05
C GLY A 499 -41.04 14.48 -23.63
N GLY A 500 -40.87 15.40 -22.68
CA GLY A 500 -41.40 15.28 -21.31
C GLY A 500 -40.68 14.23 -20.43
N LYS A 501 -39.58 13.66 -20.92
CA LYS A 501 -38.85 12.57 -20.24
C LYS A 501 -38.11 13.10 -19.02
N LYS A 502 -38.52 12.67 -17.83
CA LYS A 502 -37.84 12.98 -16.56
C LYS A 502 -36.52 12.23 -16.47
N VAL A 503 -35.49 12.91 -15.99
CA VAL A 503 -34.19 12.33 -15.62
C VAL A 503 -33.79 12.84 -14.23
N THR A 504 -33.09 12.00 -13.48
CA THR A 504 -32.52 12.34 -12.18
C THR A 504 -31.06 12.69 -12.39
N LEU A 505 -30.60 13.81 -11.83
CA LEU A 505 -29.20 14.21 -11.80
C LEU A 505 -28.70 14.18 -10.36
N VAL A 506 -27.51 13.62 -10.16
CA VAL A 506 -26.85 13.45 -8.86
C VAL A 506 -25.47 14.10 -8.93
N ASN A 507 -25.31 15.20 -8.20
CA ASN A 507 -24.13 16.06 -8.25
C ASN A 507 -23.30 15.90 -6.96
N ASN A 508 -22.02 16.28 -6.99
CA ASN A 508 -21.11 16.33 -5.84
C ASN A 508 -20.81 14.95 -5.20
N LEU A 509 -20.85 13.85 -5.97
CA LEU A 509 -20.52 12.50 -5.48
C LEU A 509 -19.04 12.35 -5.09
N GLU A 510 -18.13 12.92 -5.89
CA GLU A 510 -16.68 12.89 -5.65
C GLU A 510 -16.28 13.60 -4.36
N THR A 511 -17.09 14.57 -3.90
CA THR A 511 -16.96 15.28 -2.62
C THR A 511 -17.14 14.38 -1.38
N PHE A 512 -17.55 13.12 -1.59
CA PHE A 512 -17.67 12.08 -0.57
C PHE A 512 -16.84 10.83 -0.91
N GLY A 513 -15.93 10.92 -1.89
CA GLY A 513 -15.14 9.77 -2.37
C GLY A 513 -15.92 8.76 -3.20
N ILE A 514 -17.16 9.06 -3.58
CA ILE A 514 -18.00 8.16 -4.37
C ILE A 514 -17.62 8.29 -5.85
N ASN A 515 -17.00 7.25 -6.41
CA ASN A 515 -16.61 7.18 -7.82
C ASN A 515 -17.83 7.21 -8.75
N PRO A 516 -18.01 8.24 -9.61
CA PRO A 516 -19.18 8.36 -10.49
C PRO A 516 -19.34 7.20 -11.48
N LYS A 517 -18.24 6.53 -11.86
CA LYS A 517 -18.27 5.39 -12.81
C LYS A 517 -18.81 4.10 -12.18
N GLU A 518 -18.61 3.93 -10.88
CA GLU A 518 -19.16 2.81 -10.12
C GLU A 518 -20.61 3.11 -9.71
N PHE A 519 -20.85 4.30 -9.16
CA PHE A 519 -22.19 4.77 -8.81
C PHE A 519 -23.17 4.74 -10.00
N SER A 520 -22.70 5.08 -11.21
CA SER A 520 -23.49 4.99 -12.43
C SER A 520 -23.88 3.55 -12.78
N LYS A 521 -22.95 2.58 -12.67
CA LYS A 521 -23.27 1.15 -12.87
C LYS A 521 -24.26 0.63 -11.84
N GLU A 522 -24.14 1.08 -10.59
CA GLU A 522 -25.08 0.70 -9.53
C GLU A 522 -26.48 1.28 -9.79
N CYS A 523 -26.55 2.50 -10.33
CA CYS A 523 -27.80 3.10 -10.85
C CYS A 523 -28.37 2.39 -12.10
N GLN A 524 -27.63 1.51 -12.78
CA GLN A 524 -28.16 0.70 -13.89
C GLN A 524 -28.84 -0.59 -13.41
N SER A 525 -28.57 -1.04 -12.18
CA SER A 525 -29.15 -2.28 -11.63
C SER A 525 -30.69 -2.29 -11.53
N ILE A 526 -31.30 -1.10 -11.48
CA ILE A 526 -32.76 -0.90 -11.49
C ILE A 526 -33.39 -0.89 -12.89
N GLY A 527 -32.66 -1.31 -13.92
CA GLY A 527 -33.14 -1.31 -15.32
C GLY A 527 -33.25 0.08 -15.95
N ALA A 528 -32.67 1.11 -15.32
CA ALA A 528 -32.59 2.46 -15.86
C ALA A 528 -31.25 2.67 -16.59
N SER A 529 -31.25 3.42 -17.69
CA SER A 529 -29.99 3.92 -18.25
C SER A 529 -29.39 4.96 -17.30
N ALA A 530 -28.09 4.86 -17.03
CA ALA A 530 -27.35 5.88 -16.29
C ALA A 530 -26.04 6.24 -17.01
N THR A 531 -25.73 7.53 -17.07
CA THR A 531 -24.56 8.10 -17.76
C THR A 531 -23.91 9.19 -16.91
N ILE A 532 -22.66 9.52 -17.21
CA ILE A 532 -21.97 10.66 -16.60
C ILE A 532 -22.08 11.84 -17.56
N THR A 533 -22.44 13.02 -17.04
CA THR A 533 -22.56 14.27 -17.80
C THR A 533 -22.05 15.45 -16.98
N ASP A 534 -21.29 16.34 -17.61
CA ASP A 534 -20.86 17.58 -16.98
C ASP A 534 -22.03 18.58 -16.96
N ASP A 535 -22.27 19.21 -15.80
CA ASP A 535 -23.38 20.13 -15.58
C ASP A 535 -22.87 21.58 -15.50
N PRO A 536 -23.38 22.52 -16.33
CA PRO A 536 -22.91 23.90 -16.34
C PRO A 536 -22.97 24.56 -14.95
N GLY A 537 -21.81 24.99 -14.43
CA GLY A 537 -21.69 25.61 -13.11
C GLY A 537 -21.39 24.65 -11.96
N LYS A 538 -21.26 23.34 -12.20
CA LYS A 538 -20.74 22.37 -11.20
C LYS A 538 -19.24 22.13 -11.40
N LYS A 539 -18.54 21.83 -10.30
CA LYS A 539 -17.09 21.52 -10.30
C LYS A 539 -16.76 20.05 -10.56
N THR A 540 -17.70 19.15 -10.26
CA THR A 540 -17.57 17.70 -10.43
C THR A 540 -18.52 17.21 -11.52
N PRO A 541 -18.17 16.17 -12.29
CA PRO A 541 -19.12 15.48 -13.16
C PRO A 541 -20.36 15.00 -12.39
N SER A 542 -21.51 14.96 -13.07
CA SER A 542 -22.80 14.60 -12.48
C SER A 542 -23.32 13.29 -13.07
N VAL A 543 -23.91 12.42 -12.25
CA VAL A 543 -24.51 11.17 -12.73
C VAL A 543 -25.97 11.42 -13.10
N LEU A 544 -26.30 11.19 -14.37
CA LEU A 544 -27.65 11.20 -14.89
C LEU A 544 -28.22 9.78 -14.84
N VAL A 545 -29.43 9.62 -14.30
CA VAL A 545 -30.21 8.37 -14.29
C VAL A 545 -31.56 8.60 -14.94
N GLN A 546 -32.00 7.70 -15.82
CA GLN A 546 -33.27 7.82 -16.54
C GLN A 546 -34.48 7.60 -15.62
N GLY A 547 -35.48 8.48 -15.72
CA GLY A 547 -36.66 8.51 -14.85
C GLY A 547 -36.50 9.39 -13.61
N ASN A 548 -37.51 9.39 -12.73
CA ASN A 548 -37.37 9.95 -11.38
C ASN A 548 -37.01 8.82 -10.42
N GLN A 549 -35.72 8.73 -10.06
CA GLN A 549 -35.13 7.66 -9.26
C GLN A 549 -34.62 8.17 -7.89
N ILE A 550 -35.03 9.37 -7.47
CA ILE A 550 -34.60 10.02 -6.22
C ILE A 550 -34.66 9.08 -5.01
N LEU A 551 -35.73 8.28 -4.88
CA LEU A 551 -35.86 7.32 -3.76
C LEU A 551 -34.85 6.18 -3.80
N TYR A 552 -34.48 5.70 -4.98
CA TYR A 552 -33.46 4.67 -5.14
C TYR A 552 -32.06 5.25 -4.87
N VAL A 553 -31.74 6.40 -5.47
CA VAL A 553 -30.48 7.11 -5.26
C VAL A 553 -30.27 7.42 -3.76
N TYR A 554 -31.32 7.92 -3.09
CA TYR A 554 -31.27 8.20 -1.65
C TYR A 554 -31.03 6.95 -0.80
N LYS A 555 -31.70 5.82 -1.13
CA LYS A 555 -31.45 4.53 -0.47
C LYS A 555 -30.02 4.06 -0.72
N LEU A 556 -29.54 4.07 -1.95
CA LEU A 556 -28.18 3.65 -2.29
C LEU A 556 -27.13 4.44 -1.49
N LEU A 557 -27.28 5.77 -1.41
CA LEU A 557 -26.42 6.65 -0.63
C LEU A 557 -26.49 6.40 0.89
N THR A 558 -27.67 6.11 1.45
CA THR A 558 -27.86 5.98 2.90
C THR A 558 -27.70 4.55 3.44
N GLU A 559 -27.96 3.53 2.62
CA GLU A 559 -27.90 2.10 2.99
C GLU A 559 -26.53 1.50 2.65
N LYS A 560 -25.98 1.76 1.44
CA LYS A 560 -24.71 1.19 0.99
C LYS A 560 -23.50 2.09 1.27
N TYR A 561 -23.56 3.36 0.87
CA TYR A 561 -22.49 4.33 1.10
C TYR A 561 -22.59 5.03 2.48
N GLN A 562 -23.63 4.71 3.25
CA GLN A 562 -23.85 5.14 4.65
C GLN A 562 -23.71 6.67 4.87
N ILE A 563 -24.01 7.46 3.84
CA ILE A 563 -23.93 8.93 3.88
C ILE A 563 -24.97 9.46 4.86
N LYS A 564 -24.54 10.24 5.87
CA LYS A 564 -25.44 10.86 6.84
C LYS A 564 -26.44 11.78 6.11
N LYS A 565 -27.72 11.69 6.46
CA LYS A 565 -28.85 12.37 5.79
C LYS A 565 -28.65 13.89 5.61
N ASN A 566 -27.96 14.54 6.54
CA ASN A 566 -27.65 15.98 6.50
C ASN A 566 -26.75 16.38 5.31
N TYR A 567 -26.05 15.42 4.69
CA TYR A 567 -25.20 15.61 3.52
C TYR A 567 -25.89 15.26 2.19
N ILE A 568 -27.23 15.12 2.17
CA ILE A 568 -28.00 14.81 0.97
C ILE A 568 -29.17 15.78 0.83
N ARG A 569 -29.29 16.45 -0.33
CA ARG A 569 -30.41 17.33 -0.72
C ARG A 569 -31.23 16.72 -1.87
N GLY A 570 -32.47 17.18 -2.06
CA GLY A 570 -33.29 16.80 -3.20
C GLY A 570 -34.28 15.66 -2.96
N LEU A 571 -34.41 15.17 -1.72
CA LEU A 571 -35.40 14.15 -1.36
C LEU A 571 -36.84 14.67 -1.56
N GLU A 572 -37.03 15.98 -1.49
CA GLU A 572 -38.26 16.71 -1.81
C GLU A 572 -38.75 16.51 -3.27
N PHE A 573 -37.86 16.13 -4.20
CA PHE A 573 -38.21 15.80 -5.59
C PHE A 573 -38.60 14.33 -5.80
N ALA A 574 -38.63 13.53 -4.73
CA ALA A 574 -39.08 12.14 -4.79
C ALA A 574 -40.50 12.01 -5.35
N PRO A 575 -40.81 10.94 -6.10
CA PRO A 575 -42.18 10.63 -6.45
C PRO A 575 -42.96 10.37 -5.16
N LYS A 576 -43.93 11.23 -4.85
CA LYS A 576 -44.84 11.05 -3.71
C LYS A 576 -45.48 9.66 -3.84
N LYS A 577 -45.35 8.81 -2.81
CA LYS A 577 -46.19 7.61 -2.71
C LYS A 577 -47.64 8.05 -2.81
N LYS A 578 -48.41 7.45 -3.73
CA LYS A 578 -49.86 7.45 -3.59
C LYS A 578 -50.17 6.76 -2.25
N LYS A 579 -51.00 7.41 -1.44
CA LYS A 579 -51.70 6.73 -0.34
C LYS A 579 -52.80 5.86 -0.94
#